data_AF-A0A6P8X7T4-F1
#
_entry.id   AF-A0A6P8X7T4-F1
#
_cell.length_a   1.000
_cell.length_b   1.000
_cell.length_c   1.000
_cell.angle_alpha   90.00
_cell.angle_beta   90.00
_cell.angle_gamma   90.00
#
_symmetry.space_group_name_H-M   'P 1'
#
loop_
_entity.id
_entity.type
_entity.pdbx_description
1 polymer ?
#
loop_
_entity_poly.entity_id
_entity_poly.type
_entity_poly.pdbx_seq_one_letter_code
_entity_poly.pdbx_strand_id
1 'polypeptide(L)'
;MGQVKKATSALSKLFVYGALKYGQPSNSILANTGNGYANFWCRATTTQKLPLVIATRYNIPFLLNKPGVGYYVTGEIYEVDDRMLNSLDNLEDCQDIYTREKQDMNIGVGEGTVPCWVYLLQKYPEKLLSLPYLSGYENSSTHPYIMRHRRTHKHPAQDDLSYTAQN
;
A
#
# COMPACT_ATOMS: atom_id res chain seq x y z
N MET A 1 39.56 -21.80 0.09
CA MET A 1 38.71 -20.61 0.32
C MET A 1 37.58 -20.58 -0.69
N GLY A 2 36.35 -20.92 -0.28
CA GLY A 2 35.17 -20.76 -1.14
C GLY A 2 34.73 -19.30 -1.13
N GLN A 3 34.84 -18.63 -2.28
CA GLN A 3 34.20 -17.33 -2.45
C GLN A 3 32.69 -17.56 -2.55
N VAL A 4 31.96 -17.21 -1.50
CA VAL A 4 30.51 -17.10 -1.55
C VAL A 4 30.19 -15.92 -2.45
N LYS A 5 29.74 -16.18 -3.69
CA LYS A 5 29.12 -15.17 -4.53
C LYS A 5 27.87 -14.69 -3.80
N LYS A 6 27.91 -13.49 -3.23
CA LYS A 6 26.72 -12.82 -2.71
C LYS A 6 25.82 -12.57 -3.94
N ALA A 7 24.75 -13.35 -4.08
CA ALA A 7 23.75 -13.06 -5.11
C ALA A 7 23.20 -11.67 -4.82
N THR A 8 23.38 -10.74 -5.76
CA THR A 8 22.64 -9.48 -5.76
C THR A 8 21.16 -9.84 -5.87
N SER A 9 20.36 -9.48 -4.87
CA SER A 9 18.90 -9.59 -4.96
C SER A 9 18.44 -8.86 -6.21
N ALA A 10 17.57 -9.49 -7.00
CA ALA A 10 16.87 -8.77 -8.07
C ALA A 10 16.06 -7.64 -7.44
N LEU A 11 16.08 -6.46 -8.08
CA LEU A 11 15.22 -5.35 -7.67
C LEU A 11 13.87 -5.48 -8.39
N SER A 12 12.80 -5.32 -7.62
CA SER A 12 11.43 -5.26 -8.12
C SER A 12 10.89 -3.84 -8.00
N LYS A 13 9.88 -3.51 -8.80
CA LYS A 13 9.11 -2.26 -8.63
C LYS A 13 7.94 -2.50 -7.68
N LEU A 14 7.75 -1.61 -6.71
CA LEU A 14 6.64 -1.58 -5.76
C LEU A 14 5.90 -0.26 -5.90
N PHE A 15 4.60 -0.32 -6.15
CA PHE A 15 3.71 0.84 -6.15
C PHE A 15 3.06 1.03 -4.78
N VAL A 16 3.22 2.22 -4.21
CA VAL A 16 2.60 2.61 -2.94
C VAL A 16 1.65 3.79 -3.15
N TYR A 17 0.44 3.68 -2.61
CA TYR A 17 -0.63 4.68 -2.76
C TYR A 17 -1.03 5.33 -1.42
N GLY A 18 -0.69 4.71 -0.30
CA GLY A 18 -1.18 5.04 1.03
C GLY A 18 -0.10 5.56 1.98
N ALA A 19 -0.11 5.07 3.22
CA ALA A 19 0.72 5.55 4.33
C ALA A 19 2.24 5.36 4.13
N LEU A 20 2.66 4.56 3.14
CA LEU A 20 4.07 4.34 2.79
C LEU A 20 4.67 5.42 1.88
N LYS A 21 3.85 6.24 1.20
CA LYS A 21 4.35 7.31 0.32
C LYS A 21 5.23 8.31 1.06
N TYR A 22 6.10 9.03 0.36
CA TYR A 22 6.93 10.08 0.93
C TYR A 22 6.08 11.10 1.70
N GLY A 23 6.57 11.50 2.88
CA GLY A 23 5.87 12.42 3.78
C GLY A 23 4.66 11.81 4.51
N GLN A 24 4.29 10.55 4.24
CA GLN A 24 3.20 9.87 4.94
C GLN A 24 3.70 9.12 6.18
N PRO A 25 2.82 8.84 7.16
CA PRO A 25 3.23 8.40 8.50
C PRO A 25 4.06 7.10 8.56
N SER A 26 3.91 6.21 7.58
CA SER A 26 4.61 4.91 7.54
C SER A 26 5.79 4.87 6.56
N ASN A 27 6.18 6.00 5.95
CA ASN A 27 7.31 6.05 5.01
C ASN A 27 8.64 5.58 5.62
N SER A 28 8.82 5.76 6.93
CA SER A 28 10.01 5.30 7.66
C SER A 28 10.26 3.79 7.55
N ILE A 29 9.24 3.00 7.20
CA ILE A 29 9.37 1.57 6.92
C ILE A 29 10.24 1.34 5.68
N LEU A 30 10.00 2.09 4.61
CA LEU A 30 10.81 2.02 3.37
C LEU A 30 12.21 2.60 3.58
N ALA A 31 12.32 3.66 4.40
CA ALA A 31 13.61 4.30 4.69
C ALA A 31 14.52 3.46 5.63
N ASN A 32 13.97 2.48 6.34
CA ASN A 32 14.72 1.66 7.27
C ASN A 32 15.48 0.53 6.53
N THR A 33 16.79 0.65 6.43
CA THR A 33 17.67 -0.36 5.80
C THR A 33 17.67 -1.71 6.52
N GLY A 34 17.21 -1.76 7.77
CA GLY A 34 16.95 -3.01 8.49
C GLY A 34 15.79 -3.82 7.90
N ASN A 35 14.87 -3.18 7.18
CA ASN A 35 13.77 -3.85 6.47
C ASN A 35 14.19 -4.32 5.07
N GLY A 36 15.27 -3.79 4.50
CA GLY A 36 15.73 -4.10 3.15
C GLY A 36 16.08 -2.85 2.36
N TYR A 37 16.23 -2.99 1.05
CA TYR A 37 16.49 -1.88 0.15
C TYR A 37 15.17 -1.31 -0.38
N ALA A 38 15.02 0.01 -0.33
CA ALA A 38 14.00 0.75 -1.08
C ALA A 38 14.58 2.06 -1.59
N ASN A 39 14.34 2.37 -2.86
CA ASN A 39 14.72 3.66 -3.44
C ASN A 39 13.57 4.22 -4.28
N PHE A 40 13.24 5.50 -4.08
CA PHE A 40 12.20 6.15 -4.86
C PHE A 40 12.61 6.18 -6.34
N TRP A 41 11.69 5.84 -7.23
CA TRP A 41 11.93 5.84 -8.67
C TRP A 41 11.16 6.96 -9.37
N CYS A 42 9.83 6.96 -9.27
CA CYS A 42 9.00 7.99 -9.88
C CYS A 42 7.61 8.05 -9.24
N ARG A 43 6.83 9.09 -9.58
CA ARG A 43 5.40 9.13 -9.33
C ARG A 43 4.67 8.39 -10.45
N ALA A 44 3.55 7.75 -10.10
CA ALA A 44 2.75 6.99 -11.06
C ALA A 44 1.27 7.02 -10.70
N THR A 45 0.45 6.48 -11.59
CA THR A 45 -0.97 6.24 -11.38
C THR A 45 -1.33 4.80 -11.71
N THR A 46 -2.42 4.29 -11.13
CA THR A 46 -2.99 3.02 -11.59
C THR A 46 -3.41 3.14 -13.06
N THR A 47 -3.28 2.06 -13.83
CA THR A 47 -3.71 2.02 -15.25
C THR A 47 -5.22 1.90 -15.42
N GLN A 48 -5.92 1.53 -14.36
CA GLN A 48 -7.37 1.42 -14.30
C GLN A 48 -7.91 2.13 -13.07
N LYS A 49 -9.21 2.46 -13.10
CA LYS A 49 -9.90 3.02 -11.94
C LYS A 49 -9.99 1.96 -10.83
N LEU A 50 -9.61 2.34 -9.62
CA LEU A 50 -9.76 1.55 -8.41
C LEU A 50 -10.32 2.42 -7.27
N PRO A 51 -11.16 1.87 -6.37
CA PRO A 51 -11.60 2.57 -5.18
C PRO A 51 -10.47 2.62 -4.15
N LEU A 52 -9.96 3.82 -3.88
CA LEU A 52 -9.15 4.10 -2.70
C LEU A 52 -10.02 4.75 -1.64
N VAL A 53 -10.14 4.12 -0.47
CA VAL A 53 -10.98 4.59 0.64
C VAL A 53 -10.19 4.66 1.93
N ILE A 54 -10.60 5.53 2.84
CA ILE A 54 -10.11 5.52 4.23
C ILE A 54 -11.15 4.82 5.08
N ALA A 55 -10.76 3.77 5.80
CA ALA A 55 -11.67 2.98 6.62
C ALA A 55 -11.03 2.56 7.95
N THR A 56 -11.80 1.82 8.75
CA THR A 56 -11.49 1.37 10.13
C THR A 56 -11.37 2.52 11.13
N ARG A 57 -11.34 2.19 12.42
CA ARG A 57 -11.06 3.15 13.49
C ARG A 57 -9.65 3.75 13.45
N TYR A 58 -8.77 3.22 12.59
CA TYR A 58 -7.37 3.62 12.46
C TYR A 58 -7.08 4.49 11.24
N ASN A 59 -8.12 4.87 10.48
CA ASN A 59 -8.02 5.70 9.27
C ASN A 59 -7.01 5.13 8.25
N ILE A 60 -7.11 3.82 8.00
CA ILE A 60 -6.20 3.11 7.10
C ILE A 60 -6.68 3.31 5.66
N PRO A 61 -5.80 3.71 4.72
CA PRO A 61 -6.13 3.75 3.31
C PRO A 61 -6.13 2.33 2.72
N PHE A 62 -7.25 1.91 2.14
CA PHE A 62 -7.38 0.65 1.41
C PHE A 62 -7.59 0.91 -0.08
N LEU A 63 -6.79 0.25 -0.92
CA LEU A 63 -7.07 0.13 -2.34
C LEU A 63 -7.83 -1.17 -2.58
N LEU A 64 -9.12 -1.05 -2.92
CA LEU A 64 -10.01 -2.19 -3.11
C LEU A 64 -9.77 -2.79 -4.49
N ASN A 65 -9.70 -4.12 -4.60
CA ASN A 65 -9.68 -4.77 -5.91
C ASN A 65 -11.08 -4.74 -6.55
N LYS A 66 -11.47 -3.57 -7.07
CA LYS A 66 -12.68 -3.38 -7.89
C LYS A 66 -12.37 -2.57 -9.14
N PRO A 67 -11.81 -3.21 -10.18
CA PRO A 67 -11.47 -2.55 -11.43
C PRO A 67 -12.67 -1.80 -12.03
N GLY A 68 -12.43 -0.61 -12.55
CA GLY A 68 -13.43 0.23 -13.22
C GLY A 68 -14.24 1.15 -12.31
N VAL A 69 -14.08 1.05 -10.98
CA VAL A 69 -14.76 1.89 -9.99
C VAL A 69 -13.74 2.85 -9.34
N GLY A 70 -14.17 4.04 -8.93
CA GLY A 70 -13.30 5.01 -8.28
C GLY A 70 -12.50 5.86 -9.27
N TYR A 71 -11.20 6.01 -9.01
CA TYR A 71 -10.32 6.91 -9.75
C TYR A 71 -9.04 6.21 -10.20
N TYR A 72 -8.32 6.84 -11.11
CA TYR A 72 -6.91 6.51 -11.33
C TYR A 72 -6.13 6.99 -10.11
N VAL A 73 -5.65 6.06 -9.30
CA VAL A 73 -5.08 6.37 -7.99
C VAL A 73 -3.62 6.78 -8.16
N THR A 74 -3.28 7.95 -7.64
CA THR A 74 -1.93 8.51 -7.60
C THR A 74 -1.09 7.86 -6.51
N GLY A 75 0.15 7.56 -6.85
CA GLY A 75 1.10 6.95 -5.93
C GLY A 75 2.54 7.13 -6.38
N GLU A 76 3.40 6.34 -5.78
CA GLU A 76 4.85 6.38 -5.98
C GLU A 76 5.36 4.97 -6.25
N ILE A 77 6.35 4.84 -7.12
CA ILE A 77 7.04 3.59 -7.37
C ILE A 77 8.40 3.62 -6.69
N TYR A 78 8.70 2.55 -5.97
CA TYR A 78 10.01 2.29 -5.36
C TYR A 78 10.66 1.07 -6.01
N GLU A 79 11.97 1.13 -6.21
CA GLU A 79 12.79 -0.06 -6.43
C GLU A 79 13.07 -0.71 -5.09
N VAL A 80 12.75 -1.99 -4.93
CA VAL A 80 12.86 -2.72 -3.67
C VAL A 80 13.51 -4.08 -3.88
N ASP A 81 14.27 -4.55 -2.88
CA ASP A 81 14.77 -5.92 -2.85
C ASP A 81 13.72 -6.89 -2.27
N ASP A 82 13.98 -8.20 -2.42
CA ASP A 82 13.08 -9.24 -1.91
C ASP A 82 12.96 -9.18 -0.38
N ARG A 83 13.99 -8.70 0.31
CA ARG A 83 13.97 -8.51 1.77
C ARG A 83 12.95 -7.46 2.17
N MET A 84 12.94 -6.29 1.52
CA MET A 84 11.96 -5.23 1.75
C MET A 84 10.55 -5.73 1.47
N LEU A 85 10.35 -6.44 0.35
CA LEU A 85 9.09 -7.07 0.01
C LEU A 85 8.61 -8.03 1.12
N ASN A 86 9.48 -8.90 1.64
CA ASN A 86 9.12 -9.80 2.73
C ASN A 86 8.86 -9.07 4.06
N SER A 87 9.61 -8.02 4.36
CA SER A 87 9.37 -7.17 5.53
C SER A 87 8.00 -6.50 5.46
N LEU A 88 7.59 -6.00 4.29
CA LEU A 88 6.25 -5.42 4.10
C LEU A 88 5.14 -6.47 4.24
N ASP A 89 5.32 -7.67 3.67
CA ASP A 89 4.34 -8.76 3.82
C ASP A 89 4.11 -9.14 5.29
N ASN A 90 5.19 -9.16 6.08
CA ASN A 90 5.12 -9.44 7.52
C ASN A 90 4.56 -8.26 8.33
N LEU A 91 4.89 -7.02 7.96
CA LEU A 91 4.44 -5.82 8.67
C LEU A 91 2.94 -5.57 8.52
N GLU A 92 2.39 -5.93 7.37
CA GLU A 92 0.97 -5.72 7.09
C GLU A 92 0.06 -6.76 7.75
N ASP A 93 0.57 -7.82 8.41
CA ASP A 93 -0.22 -9.03 8.73
C ASP A 93 -1.12 -9.40 7.53
N CYS A 94 -0.53 -9.26 6.34
CA CYS A 94 -1.24 -9.23 5.07
C CYS A 94 -2.02 -10.52 4.79
N GLN A 95 -1.65 -11.63 5.43
CA GLN A 95 -2.16 -12.95 5.07
C GLN A 95 -3.70 -13.01 5.09
N ASP A 96 -4.37 -12.18 5.89
CA ASP A 96 -5.85 -12.12 5.92
C ASP A 96 -6.47 -10.86 5.28
N ILE A 97 -5.71 -9.78 5.03
CA ILE A 97 -6.26 -8.47 4.61
C ILE A 97 -5.84 -8.09 3.19
N TYR A 98 -4.54 -7.88 2.93
CA TYR A 98 -4.11 -7.51 1.58
C TYR A 98 -3.39 -8.65 0.88
N THR A 99 -3.64 -8.75 -0.41
CA THR A 99 -2.87 -9.60 -1.31
C THR A 99 -1.93 -8.71 -2.12
N ARG A 100 -0.64 -9.11 -2.17
CA ARG A 100 0.33 -8.48 -3.07
C ARG A 100 0.20 -9.09 -4.45
N GLU A 101 -0.09 -8.25 -5.45
CA GLU A 101 -0.25 -8.67 -6.85
C GLU A 101 0.57 -7.77 -7.78
N LYS A 102 0.88 -8.28 -8.98
CA LYS A 102 1.49 -7.46 -10.03
C LYS A 102 0.40 -6.75 -10.83
N GLN A 103 0.52 -5.44 -10.96
CA GLN A 103 -0.30 -4.62 -11.86
C GLN A 103 0.57 -3.60 -12.58
N ASP A 104 0.16 -3.24 -13.79
CA ASP A 104 0.83 -2.18 -14.55
C ASP A 104 0.44 -0.81 -13.99
N MET A 105 1.45 0.03 -13.77
CA MET A 105 1.30 1.43 -13.35
C MET A 105 1.67 2.35 -14.50
N ASN A 106 0.88 3.39 -14.70
CA ASN A 106 1.14 4.44 -15.68
C ASN A 106 2.12 5.47 -15.08
N ILE A 107 3.28 5.60 -15.71
CA ILE A 107 4.37 6.49 -15.27
C ILE A 107 4.38 7.86 -15.96
N GLY A 108 3.44 8.11 -16.88
CA GLY A 108 3.32 9.39 -17.57
C GLY A 108 2.84 9.25 -19.01
N VAL A 109 2.28 10.34 -19.54
CA VAL A 109 1.86 10.39 -20.95
C VAL A 109 3.09 10.26 -21.84
N GLY A 110 3.15 9.18 -22.62
CA GLY A 110 4.27 8.88 -23.53
C GLY A 110 5.41 8.07 -22.92
N GLU A 111 5.44 7.89 -21.60
CA GLU A 111 6.42 7.01 -20.91
C GLU A 111 5.94 5.56 -20.78
N GLY A 112 4.62 5.35 -20.87
CA GLY A 112 4.01 4.03 -20.90
C GLY A 112 3.70 3.48 -19.51
N THR A 113 3.79 2.16 -19.38
CA THR A 113 3.43 1.43 -18.16
C THR A 113 4.54 0.52 -17.69
N VAL A 114 4.59 0.27 -16.38
CA VAL A 114 5.58 -0.61 -15.76
C VAL A 114 4.91 -1.56 -14.76
N PRO A 115 5.24 -2.86 -14.79
CA PRO A 115 4.68 -3.82 -13.85
C PRO A 115 5.25 -3.56 -12.45
N CYS A 116 4.35 -3.34 -11.50
CA CYS A 116 4.67 -3.09 -10.10
C CYS A 116 3.94 -4.10 -9.21
N TRP A 117 4.58 -4.49 -8.12
CA TRP A 117 3.86 -5.05 -6.98
C TRP A 117 2.96 -3.97 -6.37
N VAL A 118 1.75 -4.34 -5.97
CA VAL A 118 0.79 -3.48 -5.26
C VAL A 118 0.02 -4.30 -4.24
N TYR A 119 -0.26 -3.72 -3.08
CA TYR A 119 -1.09 -4.34 -2.04
C TYR A 119 -2.56 -3.97 -2.24
N LEU A 120 -3.42 -4.97 -2.48
CA LEU A 120 -4.85 -4.77 -2.72
C LEU A 120 -5.68 -5.49 -1.68
N LEU A 121 -6.78 -4.86 -1.24
CA LEU A 121 -7.79 -5.52 -0.42
C LEU A 121 -8.70 -6.32 -1.37
N GLN A 122 -8.54 -7.65 -1.35
CA GLN A 122 -9.27 -8.57 -2.24
C GLN A 122 -10.69 -8.86 -1.73
N LYS A 123 -10.81 -9.14 -0.43
CA LYS A 123 -12.07 -9.43 0.24
C LYS A 123 -12.41 -8.29 1.16
N TYR A 124 -13.54 -7.63 0.91
CA TYR A 124 -13.99 -6.48 1.69
C TYR A 124 -15.51 -6.48 1.82
N PRO A 125 -16.07 -5.93 2.90
CA PRO A 125 -17.50 -5.73 3.02
C PRO A 125 -17.97 -4.64 2.05
N GLU A 126 -19.13 -4.84 1.42
CA GLU A 126 -19.65 -3.93 0.37
C GLU A 126 -19.78 -2.47 0.84
N LYS A 127 -20.02 -2.25 2.13
CA LYS A 127 -20.09 -0.91 2.69
C LYS A 127 -18.84 -0.06 2.43
N LEU A 128 -17.65 -0.66 2.24
CA LEU A 128 -16.46 0.12 1.88
C LEU A 128 -16.62 0.80 0.52
N LEU A 129 -17.44 0.25 -0.37
CA LEU A 129 -17.77 0.87 -1.66
C LEU A 129 -18.71 2.07 -1.54
N SER A 130 -19.38 2.26 -0.40
CA SER A 130 -20.18 3.47 -0.14
C SER A 130 -19.38 4.62 0.46
N LEU A 131 -18.11 4.39 0.81
CA LEU A 131 -17.23 5.43 1.34
C LEU A 131 -16.76 6.37 0.22
N PRO A 132 -16.39 7.63 0.57
CA PRO A 132 -15.78 8.55 -0.39
C PRO A 132 -14.51 7.96 -1.01
N TYR A 133 -14.43 7.98 -2.34
CA TYR A 133 -13.24 7.56 -3.07
C TYR A 133 -12.23 8.70 -3.17
N LEU A 134 -10.94 8.35 -3.11
CA LEU A 134 -9.83 9.28 -3.24
C LEU A 134 -9.07 9.03 -4.53
N SER A 135 -8.59 10.09 -5.18
CA SER A 135 -7.59 9.98 -6.27
C SER A 135 -6.16 9.88 -5.73
N GLY A 136 -5.94 10.20 -4.45
CA GLY A 136 -4.66 10.09 -3.78
C GLY A 136 -4.85 10.23 -2.28
N TYR A 137 -4.15 9.41 -1.51
CA TYR A 137 -4.19 9.49 -0.05
C TYR A 137 -3.21 10.54 0.46
N GLU A 138 -3.67 11.35 1.42
CA GLU A 138 -2.86 12.20 2.27
C GLU A 138 -3.39 12.11 3.72
N ASN A 139 -2.48 11.95 4.67
CA ASN A 139 -2.85 11.96 6.08
C ASN A 139 -3.36 13.33 6.51
N SER A 140 -4.48 13.38 7.23
CA SER A 140 -5.10 14.61 7.73
C SER A 140 -5.02 14.73 9.24
N SER A 141 -4.94 15.94 9.77
CA SER A 141 -5.09 16.20 11.21
C SER A 141 -6.51 15.93 11.73
N THR A 142 -7.53 15.99 10.86
CA THR A 142 -8.93 15.72 11.23
C THR A 142 -9.19 14.24 11.50
N HIS A 143 -8.57 13.38 10.70
CA HIS A 143 -8.70 11.92 10.78
C HIS A 143 -7.31 11.29 10.62
N PRO A 144 -6.47 11.39 11.66
CA PRO A 144 -5.07 10.97 11.55
C PRO A 144 -4.97 9.45 11.46
N TYR A 145 -4.11 8.99 10.56
CA TYR A 145 -3.70 7.60 10.47
C TYR A 145 -3.06 7.15 11.78
N ILE A 146 -3.56 6.03 12.31
CA ILE A 146 -3.04 5.45 13.53
C ILE A 146 -1.98 4.42 13.16
N MET A 147 -0.73 4.74 13.52
CA MET A 147 0.44 3.87 13.35
C MET A 147 0.19 2.49 13.96
N ARG A 148 0.68 1.44 13.29
CA ARG A 148 0.44 0.05 13.67
C ARG A 148 0.73 -0.24 15.15
N HIS A 149 1.87 0.22 15.68
CA HIS A 149 2.25 0.01 17.09
C HIS A 149 1.35 0.72 18.12
N ARG A 150 0.45 1.62 17.68
CA ARG A 150 -0.55 2.30 18.53
C ARG A 150 -1.94 1.68 18.41
N ARG A 151 -2.12 0.66 17.57
CA ARG A 151 -3.40 -0.02 17.38
C ARG A 151 -3.63 -0.99 18.54
N THR A 152 -4.87 -1.05 19.00
CA THR A 152 -5.29 -1.92 20.11
C THR A 152 -5.85 -3.22 19.56
N HIS A 153 -5.16 -4.35 19.76
CA HIS A 153 -5.55 -5.69 19.29
C HIS A 153 -6.79 -6.29 20.00
N LYS A 154 -7.71 -5.46 20.50
CA LYS A 154 -8.93 -5.96 21.18
C LYS A 154 -9.93 -6.59 20.20
N HIS A 155 -9.74 -6.42 18.88
CA HIS A 155 -10.61 -6.95 17.85
C HIS A 155 -9.81 -7.59 16.71
N PRO A 156 -10.26 -8.73 16.15
CA PRO A 156 -9.76 -9.27 14.89
C PRO A 156 -9.80 -8.21 13.78
N ALA A 157 -8.84 -8.24 12.86
CA ALA A 157 -8.79 -7.24 11.79
C ALA A 157 -10.03 -7.22 10.88
N GLN A 158 -10.74 -8.36 10.80
CA GLN A 158 -12.02 -8.49 10.10
C GLN A 158 -13.14 -7.67 10.76
N ASP A 159 -13.14 -7.56 12.10
CA ASP A 159 -14.10 -6.75 12.85
C ASP A 159 -13.85 -5.25 12.60
N ASP A 160 -12.61 -4.84 12.34
CA ASP A 160 -12.31 -3.45 12.00
C ASP A 160 -12.78 -3.06 10.59
N LEU A 161 -12.78 -3.99 9.63
CA LEU A 161 -13.44 -3.75 8.33
C LEU A 161 -14.95 -3.55 8.50
N SER A 162 -15.53 -4.14 9.56
CA SER A 162 -16.93 -3.93 9.97
C SER A 162 -17.18 -2.69 10.83
N TYR A 163 -16.14 -1.95 11.23
CA TYR A 163 -16.26 -0.71 11.99
C TYR A 163 -17.05 0.36 11.23
N THR A 164 -17.99 1.00 11.92
CA THR A 164 -18.69 2.21 11.49
C THR A 164 -18.34 3.29 12.50
N ALA A 165 -17.83 4.44 12.03
CA ALA A 165 -17.61 5.59 12.90
C ALA A 165 -18.94 5.94 13.58
N GLN A 166 -18.96 5.95 14.90
CA GLN A 166 -20.06 6.51 15.66
C GLN A 166 -19.87 8.03 15.62
N ASN A 167 -20.85 8.74 15.06
CA ASN A 167 -20.90 10.20 15.08
C ASN A 167 -20.97 10.73 16.52
#